data_AF-A0A5A7NHF8-F1
#
_entry.id   AF-A0A5A7NHF8-F1
#
_cell.length_a   1.000
_cell.length_b   1.000
_cell.length_c   1.000
_cell.angle_alpha   90.00
_cell.angle_beta   90.00
_cell.angle_gamma   90.00
#
_symmetry.space_group_name_H-M   'P 1'
#
loop_
_entity.id
_entity.type
_entity.pdbx_description
1 polymer ?
#
loop_
_entity_poly.entity_id
_entity_poly.type
_entity_poly.pdbx_seq_one_letter_code
_entity_poly.pdbx_strand_id
1 'polypeptide(L)'
;MADLAALLKADRPQTLAGVPEGFDALVLGDLAQAAQSRLGAVSLLHIAREDRRISELTEQIAFFAPEIEVIALPAWDCLPYDRVSPNGEIMARRMAALTRLATMKHLARALF
;
A
#
# COMPACT_ATOMS: atom_id res chain seq x y z
N MET A 1 -2.60 -4.27 21.59
CA MET A 1 -3.22 -4.27 20.26
C MET A 1 -3.85 -5.64 20.01
N ALA A 2 -4.94 -5.74 19.26
CA ALA A 2 -5.42 -7.05 18.78
C ALA A 2 -4.31 -7.77 17.99
N ASP A 3 -4.30 -9.11 17.94
CA ASP A 3 -3.37 -9.87 17.08
C ASP A 3 -3.73 -9.66 15.60
N LEU A 4 -3.29 -8.53 15.04
CA LEU A 4 -3.48 -8.17 13.63
C LEU A 4 -2.90 -9.24 12.70
N ALA A 5 -1.89 -9.97 13.16
CA ALA A 5 -1.26 -11.01 12.38
C ALA A 5 -2.16 -12.25 12.22
N ALA A 6 -3.21 -12.42 13.03
CA ALA A 6 -4.24 -13.44 12.80
C ALA A 6 -5.08 -13.13 11.54
N LEU A 7 -5.23 -11.85 11.18
CA LEU A 7 -5.99 -11.42 10.00
C LEU A 7 -5.32 -11.89 8.70
N LEU A 8 -4.00 -12.07 8.70
CA LEU A 8 -3.24 -12.56 7.55
C LEU A 8 -3.59 -14.02 7.16
N LYS A 9 -4.23 -14.77 8.07
CA LYS A 9 -4.69 -16.15 7.83
C LYS A 9 -6.17 -16.23 7.47
N ALA A 10 -6.87 -15.10 7.42
CA ALA A 10 -8.28 -15.08 7.12
C ALA A 10 -8.55 -15.59 5.71
N ASP A 11 -9.51 -16.51 5.59
CA ASP A 11 -10.00 -17.08 4.33
C ASP A 11 -11.05 -16.20 3.64
N ARG A 12 -11.55 -15.19 4.36
CA ARG A 12 -12.60 -14.28 3.92
C ARG A 12 -12.23 -12.82 4.25
N PRO A 13 -12.78 -11.84 3.50
CA PRO A 13 -12.58 -10.43 3.81
C PRO A 13 -12.90 -10.11 5.27
N GLN A 14 -11.99 -9.38 5.93
CA GLN A 14 -12.16 -8.92 7.30
C GLN A 14 -12.47 -7.42 7.30
N THR A 15 -13.35 -6.98 8.20
CA THR A 15 -13.62 -5.57 8.43
C THR A 15 -12.96 -5.14 9.72
N LEU A 16 -12.06 -4.16 9.63
CA LEU A 16 -11.48 -3.48 10.79
C LEU A 16 -12.31 -2.22 11.07
N ALA A 17 -12.97 -2.19 12.22
CA ALA A 17 -13.74 -1.05 12.70
C ALA A 17 -12.98 -0.33 13.83
N GLY A 18 -13.33 0.93 14.09
CA GLY A 18 -12.63 1.75 15.09
C GLY A 18 -11.24 2.20 14.63
N VAL A 19 -11.04 2.31 13.32
CA VAL A 19 -9.78 2.76 12.72
C VAL A 19 -10.00 4.11 12.02
N PRO A 20 -10.00 5.24 12.77
CA PRO A 20 -10.12 6.56 12.18
C PRO A 20 -8.88 6.93 11.34
N GLU A 21 -9.03 7.92 10.46
CA GLU A 21 -7.91 8.45 9.66
C GLU A 21 -6.75 8.88 10.59
N GLY A 22 -5.54 8.38 10.31
CA GLY A 22 -4.34 8.56 11.13
C GLY A 22 -4.00 7.37 12.02
N PHE A 23 -5.00 6.61 12.50
CA PHE A 23 -4.75 5.35 13.20
C PHE A 23 -4.56 4.18 12.22
N ASP A 24 -5.14 4.29 11.03
CA ASP A 24 -4.94 3.34 9.93
C ASP A 24 -3.48 3.20 9.51
N ALA A 25 -2.69 4.27 9.50
CA ALA A 25 -1.26 4.19 9.22
C ALA A 25 -0.51 3.30 10.23
N LEU A 26 -0.83 3.42 11.53
CA LEU A 26 -0.26 2.56 12.56
C LEU A 26 -0.69 1.10 12.35
N VAL A 27 -1.97 0.86 12.08
CA VAL A 27 -2.51 -0.49 11.82
C VAL A 27 -1.87 -1.12 10.58
N LEU A 28 -1.69 -0.35 9.50
CA LEU A 28 -1.02 -0.81 8.28
C LEU A 28 0.45 -1.12 8.52
N GLY A 29 1.15 -0.29 9.32
CA GLY A 29 2.54 -0.54 9.72
C GLY A 29 2.69 -1.84 10.50
N ASP A 30 1.87 -2.02 11.54
CA ASP A 30 1.82 -3.25 12.34
C ASP A 30 1.51 -4.48 11.47
N LEU A 31 0.56 -4.37 10.54
CA LEU A 31 0.20 -5.44 9.62
C LEU A 31 1.37 -5.81 8.69
N ALA A 32 2.08 -4.83 8.15
CA ALA A 32 3.22 -5.05 7.27
C ALA A 32 4.39 -5.71 8.01
N GLN A 33 4.73 -5.25 9.22
CA GLN A 33 5.76 -5.89 10.06
C GLN A 33 5.36 -7.32 10.49
N ALA A 34 4.10 -7.52 10.85
CA ALA A 34 3.55 -8.84 11.16
C ALA A 34 3.61 -9.80 9.96
N ALA A 35 3.29 -9.32 8.76
CA ALA A 35 3.40 -10.09 7.54
C ALA A 35 4.86 -10.45 7.25
N GLN A 36 5.78 -9.50 7.45
CA GLN A 36 7.20 -9.73 7.24
C GLN A 36 7.75 -10.83 8.15
N SER A 37 7.42 -10.77 9.44
CA SER A 37 7.90 -11.74 10.45
C SER A 37 7.31 -13.13 10.30
N ARG A 38 6.04 -13.28 9.88
CA ARG A 38 5.36 -14.59 9.80
C ARG A 38 5.49 -15.28 8.45
N LEU A 39 5.55 -14.52 7.36
CA LEU A 39 5.45 -15.03 5.99
C LEU A 39 6.72 -14.75 5.16
N GLY A 40 7.71 -14.05 5.72
CA GLY A 40 8.88 -13.59 4.97
C GLY A 40 8.57 -12.33 4.17
N ALA A 41 9.10 -12.18 2.96
CA ALA A 41 8.98 -10.93 2.19
C ALA A 41 7.59 -10.71 1.56
N VAL A 42 6.57 -10.37 2.36
CA VAL A 42 5.21 -10.11 1.87
C VAL A 42 5.01 -8.64 1.56
N SER A 43 4.49 -8.35 0.36
CA SER A 43 4.06 -7.00 -0.03
C SER A 43 2.60 -6.78 0.40
N LEU A 44 2.35 -5.72 1.17
CA LEU A 44 1.00 -5.25 1.49
C LEU A 44 0.54 -4.24 0.44
N LEU A 45 -0.59 -4.50 -0.23
CA LEU A 45 -1.23 -3.54 -1.14
C LEU A 45 -2.38 -2.85 -0.40
N HIS A 46 -2.28 -1.54 -0.25
CA HIS A 46 -3.37 -0.71 0.23
C HIS A 46 -4.03 0.04 -0.94
N ILE A 47 -5.35 -0.03 -1.03
CA ILE A 47 -6.15 0.74 -1.99
C ILE A 47 -6.78 1.91 -1.23
N ALA A 48 -6.24 3.09 -1.44
CA ALA A 48 -6.79 4.31 -0.87
C ALA A 48 -8.01 4.80 -1.65
N ARG A 49 -8.90 5.54 -0.99
CA ARG A 49 -10.12 6.10 -1.61
C ARG A 49 -9.81 7.18 -2.65
N GLU A 50 -8.76 7.96 -2.43
CA GLU A 50 -8.43 9.16 -3.19
C GLU A 50 -6.94 9.52 -3.07
N ASP A 51 -6.43 10.35 -3.97
CA ASP A 51 -5.00 10.71 -4.02
C ASP A 51 -4.51 11.42 -2.76
N ARG A 52 -5.34 12.30 -2.17
CA ARG A 52 -5.01 12.97 -0.90
C ARG A 52 -4.71 11.95 0.20
N ARG A 53 -5.48 10.86 0.25
CA ARG A 53 -5.30 9.80 1.24
C ARG A 53 -3.99 9.04 1.04
N ILE A 54 -3.53 8.86 -0.21
CA ILE A 54 -2.22 8.25 -0.50
C ILE A 54 -1.08 9.10 0.08
N SER A 55 -1.11 10.42 -0.16
CA SER A 55 -0.09 11.34 0.34
C SER A 55 -0.04 11.34 1.87
N GLU A 56 -1.20 11.50 2.51
CA GLU A 56 -1.31 11.48 3.99
C GLU A 56 -0.83 10.17 4.60
N LEU A 57 -1.27 9.02 4.05
CA LEU A 57 -0.84 7.72 4.54
C LEU A 57 0.67 7.51 4.37
N THR A 58 1.25 7.98 3.27
CA THR A 58 2.69 7.85 3.03
C THR A 58 3.49 8.62 4.09
N GLU A 59 3.07 9.85 4.42
CA GLU A 59 3.69 10.65 5.49
C GLU A 59 3.48 10.02 6.87
N GLN A 60 2.27 9.53 7.15
CA GLN A 60 1.94 8.90 8.43
C GLN A 60 2.70 7.59 8.64
N ILE A 61 2.83 6.75 7.61
CA ILE A 61 3.62 5.52 7.67
C ILE A 61 5.10 5.86 7.87
N ALA A 62 5.64 6.87 7.18
CA ALA A 62 7.02 7.30 7.39
C ALA A 62 7.29 7.76 8.84
N PHE A 63 6.27 8.27 9.54
CA PHE A 63 6.37 8.62 10.95
C PHE A 63 6.25 7.40 11.89
N PHE A 64 5.24 6.55 11.71
CA PHE A 64 4.96 5.44 12.63
C PHE A 64 5.83 4.20 12.40
N ALA A 65 6.26 3.96 11.16
CA ALA A 65 7.00 2.77 10.74
C ALA A 65 8.02 3.14 9.63
N PRO A 66 9.05 3.94 9.95
CA PRO A 66 10.04 4.47 8.99
C PRO A 66 10.85 3.39 8.26
N GLU A 67 10.92 2.18 8.81
CA GLU A 67 11.57 1.02 8.20
C GLU A 67 10.75 0.39 7.05
N ILE A 68 9.47 0.75 6.92
CA ILE A 68 8.61 0.25 5.85
C ILE A 68 8.80 1.11 4.60
N GLU A 69 9.26 0.47 3.54
CA GLU A 69 9.33 1.09 2.22
C GLU A 69 7.92 1.20 1.60
N VAL A 70 7.47 2.44 1.33
CA VAL A 70 6.21 2.70 0.64
C VAL A 70 6.45 2.95 -0.84
N ILE A 71 5.71 2.24 -1.69
CA ILE A 71 5.65 2.48 -3.15
C ILE A 71 4.28 3.08 -3.47
N ALA A 72 4.22 4.40 -3.67
CA ALA A 72 2.99 5.08 -4.07
C ALA A 72 2.80 5.04 -5.60
N LEU A 73 1.64 4.57 -6.04
CA LEU A 73 1.20 4.63 -7.45
C LEU A 73 0.08 5.69 -7.55
N PRO A 74 0.37 6.94 -7.96
CA PRO A 74 -0.63 8.00 -8.02
C PRO A 74 -1.61 7.77 -9.17
N ALA A 75 -2.84 8.27 -9.07
CA ALA A 75 -3.76 8.29 -10.21
C ALA A 75 -3.23 9.15 -11.37
N TRP A 76 -3.92 9.10 -12.51
CA TRP A 76 -3.75 10.14 -13.52
C TRP A 76 -4.42 11.42 -13.05
N ASP A 77 -3.85 12.56 -13.41
CA ASP A 77 -4.38 13.91 -13.13
C ASP A 77 -5.35 14.40 -14.22
N CYS A 78 -5.91 13.48 -15.02
CA CYS A 78 -6.91 13.75 -16.03
C CYS A 78 -8.14 12.84 -15.86
N LEU A 79 -9.27 13.25 -16.44
CA LEU A 79 -10.51 12.46 -16.39
C LEU A 79 -10.50 11.31 -17.40
N PRO A 80 -11.36 10.29 -17.22
CA PRO A 80 -11.63 9.32 -18.26
C PRO A 80 -12.08 10.03 -19.56
N TYR A 81 -11.41 9.72 -20.67
CA TYR A 81 -11.64 10.31 -22.00
C TYR A 81 -11.35 11.82 -22.10
N ASP A 82 -10.48 12.34 -21.24
CA ASP A 82 -9.95 13.69 -21.40
C ASP A 82 -9.14 13.83 -22.71
N ARG A 83 -9.15 15.03 -23.28
CA ARG A 83 -8.38 15.37 -24.47
C ARG A 83 -6.95 15.79 -24.13
N VAL A 84 -6.68 16.03 -22.85
CA VAL A 84 -5.36 16.40 -22.34
C VAL A 84 -4.71 15.17 -21.70
N SER A 85 -3.46 14.91 -22.08
CA SER A 85 -2.66 13.85 -21.48
C SER A 85 -2.34 14.15 -20.01
N PRO A 86 -2.12 13.12 -19.17
CA PRO A 86 -1.62 13.32 -17.82
C PRO A 86 -0.29 14.10 -17.82
N ASN A 87 -0.03 14.83 -16.74
CA ASN A 87 1.23 15.56 -16.59
C ASN A 87 2.43 14.59 -16.63
N GLY A 88 3.51 15.01 -17.30
CA GLY A 88 4.74 14.24 -17.43
C GLY A 88 5.35 13.81 -16.09
N GLU A 89 5.22 14.62 -15.04
CA GLU A 89 5.69 14.28 -13.69
C GLU A 89 4.89 13.10 -13.08
N ILE A 90 3.56 13.14 -13.22
CA ILE A 90 2.67 12.04 -12.77
C ILE A 90 3.02 10.76 -13.52
N MET A 91 3.23 10.86 -14.84
CA MET A 91 3.64 9.71 -15.65
C MET A 91 5.01 9.16 -15.23
N ALA A 92 5.99 10.01 -14.95
CA ALA A 92 7.31 9.60 -14.48
C ALA A 92 7.24 8.87 -13.13
N ARG A 93 6.48 9.41 -12.16
CA ARG A 93 6.26 8.78 -10.85
C ARG A 93 5.58 7.42 -10.98
N ARG A 94 4.57 7.31 -11.85
CA ARG A 94 3.89 6.03 -12.13
C ARG A 94 4.84 5.01 -12.75
N MET A 95 5.64 5.41 -13.75
CA MET A 95 6.63 4.51 -14.36
C MET A 95 7.65 4.03 -13.35
N ALA A 96 8.15 4.91 -12.47
CA ALA A 96 9.07 4.53 -11.40
C ALA A 96 8.45 3.52 -10.43
N ALA A 97 7.21 3.75 -9.98
CA ALA A 97 6.48 2.83 -9.11
C ALA A 97 6.26 1.46 -9.77
N LEU A 98 5.75 1.43 -11.00
CA LEU A 98 5.49 0.19 -11.74
C LEU A 98 6.79 -0.57 -12.05
N THR A 99 7.88 0.13 -12.38
CA THR A 99 9.19 -0.51 -12.61
C THR A 99 9.69 -1.19 -11.34
N ARG A 100 9.64 -0.49 -10.20
CA ARG A 100 9.99 -1.07 -8.89
C ARG A 100 9.17 -2.31 -8.61
N LEU A 101 7.84 -2.24 -8.78
CA LEU A 101 6.94 -3.38 -8.61
C LEU A 101 7.30 -4.56 -9.53
N ALA A 102 7.61 -4.31 -10.80
CA ALA A 102 7.96 -5.35 -11.76
C ALA A 102 9.33 -6.00 -11.49
N THR A 103 10.27 -5.28 -10.88
CA THR A 103 11.60 -5.79 -10.52
C THR A 103 11.68 -6.41 -9.13
N MET A 104 10.63 -6.29 -8.31
CA MET A 104 10.60 -6.96 -7.03
C MET A 104 10.68 -8.48 -7.24
N LYS A 105 11.53 -9.14 -6.46
CA LYS A 105 11.63 -10.59 -6.48
C LYS A 105 10.26 -11.15 -6.09
N HIS A 106 9.57 -11.78 -7.03
CA HIS A 106 8.37 -12.52 -6.72
C HIS A 106 8.72 -13.60 -5.68
N LEU A 107 8.09 -13.55 -4.52
CA LEU A 107 7.99 -14.75 -3.69
C LEU A 107 7.38 -15.83 -4.60
N ALA A 108 8.07 -16.96 -4.73
CA ALA A 108 7.62 -18.07 -5.53
C ALA A 108 6.13 -18.32 -5.24
N ARG A 109 5.34 -18.22 -6.31
CA ARG A 109 3.90 -18.43 -6.33
C ARG A 109 3.58 -19.64 -5.46
N ALA A 110 2.92 -19.44 -4.31
CA ALA A 110 2.21 -20.53 -3.67
C ALA A 110 1.16 -20.95 -4.71
N LEU A 111 1.47 -22.03 -5.42
CA LEU A 111 0.63 -22.62 -6.44
C LEU A 111 -0.75 -22.88 -5.81
N PHE A 112 -1.78 -22.62 -6.61
CA PHE A 112 -3.17 -22.99 -6.33
C PHE A 112 -3.29 -24.43 -5.84
#